data_AF-A0AAP2KZ98-F1
#
_entry.id   AF-A0AAP2KZ98-F1
#
_cell.length_a   1.000
_cell.length_b   1.000
_cell.length_c   1.000
_cell.angle_alpha   90.00
_cell.angle_beta   90.00
_cell.angle_gamma   90.00
#
_symmetry.space_group_name_H-M   'P 1'
#
loop_
_entity.id
_entity.type
_entity.pdbx_description
1 polymer ?
#
loop_
_entity_poly.entity_id
_entity_poly.type
_entity_poly.pdbx_seq_one_letter_code
_entity_poly.pdbx_strand_id
1 'polypeptide(L)'
;MLNRSRRVDCPACQGSNFWKGDPGPADVLHCRHCRAFITTYDDYIHDRIRREAAATLAAFVGARTDDELARVEALLPRSGSRRQTRAA
;
A
#
# COMPACT_ATOMS: atom_id res chain seq x y z
N MET A 1 4.00 -8.34 -5.34
CA MET A 1 4.52 -9.50 -4.59
C MET A 1 3.91 -9.49 -3.21
N LEU A 2 3.17 -10.52 -2.81
CA LEU A 2 2.68 -10.65 -1.43
C LEU A 2 3.90 -10.69 -0.50
N ASN A 3 4.06 -9.68 0.36
CA ASN A 3 5.13 -9.61 1.35
C ASN A 3 5.13 -10.90 2.20
N ARG A 4 6.13 -11.76 1.95
CA ARG A 4 6.26 -13.11 2.54
C ARG A 4 6.75 -13.08 3.98
N SER A 5 7.19 -11.93 4.49
CA SER A 5 7.87 -11.86 5.79
C SER A 5 6.99 -12.25 6.98
N ARG A 6 5.65 -12.31 6.81
CA ARG A 6 4.65 -12.59 7.87
C ARG A 6 4.92 -11.79 9.16
N ARG A 7 5.61 -10.66 9.03
CA ARG A 7 6.07 -9.83 10.14
C ARG A 7 4.89 -9.04 10.68
N VAL A 8 4.74 -9.06 11.99
CA VAL A 8 3.75 -8.27 12.74
C VAL A 8 4.48 -7.58 13.88
N ASP A 9 4.45 -6.26 13.91
CA ASP A 9 5.03 -5.49 15.01
C ASP A 9 4.03 -5.39 16.17
N CYS A 10 4.51 -5.57 17.40
CA CYS A 10 3.67 -5.52 18.59
C CYS A 10 3.20 -4.08 18.86
N PRO A 11 1.88 -3.83 19.06
CA PRO A 11 1.39 -2.49 19.34
C PRO A 11 1.84 -1.96 20.71
N ALA A 12 2.16 -2.84 21.66
CA ALA A 12 2.54 -2.44 23.02
C ALA A 12 4.02 -2.06 23.16
N CYS A 13 4.93 -2.71 22.41
CA CYS A 13 6.37 -2.53 22.58
C CYS A 13 7.16 -2.41 21.28
N GLN A 14 6.48 -2.36 20.12
CA GLN A 14 7.05 -2.28 18.77
C GLN A 14 8.02 -3.42 18.39
N GLY A 15 8.08 -4.47 19.22
CA GLY A 15 8.90 -5.66 18.94
C GLY A 15 8.36 -6.43 17.74
N SER A 16 9.26 -6.93 16.90
CA SER A 16 8.92 -7.67 15.68
C SER A 16 8.57 -9.13 15.99
N ASN A 17 7.44 -9.60 15.45
CA ASN A 17 6.93 -10.95 15.66
C ASN A 17 6.56 -11.62 14.34
N PHE A 18 6.49 -12.95 14.38
CA PHE A 18 6.13 -13.81 13.27
C PHE A 18 5.67 -15.16 13.84
N TRP A 19 4.73 -15.81 13.15
CA TRP A 19 4.42 -17.22 13.40
C TRP A 19 5.57 -18.11 12.90
N LYS A 20 5.82 -19.22 13.59
CA LYS A 20 6.71 -20.28 13.11
C LYS A 20 5.88 -21.34 12.40
N GLY A 21 6.39 -21.89 11.30
CA GLY A 21 5.73 -22.97 10.56
C GLY A 21 4.44 -22.54 9.88
N ASP A 22 3.47 -23.46 9.88
CA ASP A 22 2.15 -23.27 9.27
C ASP A 22 1.07 -23.18 10.36
N PRO A 23 0.73 -21.97 10.83
CA PRO A 23 -0.23 -21.80 11.91
C PRO A 23 -1.66 -22.12 11.44
N GLY A 24 -2.43 -22.73 12.33
CA GLY A 24 -3.87 -22.86 12.17
C GLY A 24 -4.60 -21.52 12.31
N PRO A 25 -5.85 -21.40 11.84
CA PRO A 25 -6.60 -20.13 11.89
C PRO A 25 -6.74 -19.55 13.30
N ALA A 26 -6.97 -20.41 14.30
CA ALA A 26 -7.13 -20.02 15.69
C ALA A 26 -5.80 -19.78 16.43
N ASP A 27 -4.65 -19.99 15.79
CA ASP A 27 -3.36 -19.83 16.45
C ASP A 27 -3.06 -18.37 16.76
N VAL A 28 -2.84 -18.10 18.03
CA VAL A 28 -2.60 -16.76 18.56
C VAL A 28 -1.13 -16.38 18.44
N LEU A 29 -0.88 -15.15 17.99
CA LEU A 29 0.43 -14.52 18.11
C LEU A 29 0.51 -13.69 19.39
N HIS A 30 1.39 -14.12 20.29
CA HIS A 30 1.84 -13.29 21.41
C HIS A 30 3.17 -12.62 21.08
N CYS A 31 3.39 -11.43 21.63
CA CYS A 31 4.66 -10.74 21.51
C CYS A 31 5.77 -11.52 22.25
N ARG A 32 6.86 -11.82 21.55
CA ARG A 32 8.05 -12.48 22.12
C ARG A 32 8.78 -11.65 23.18
N HIS A 33 8.55 -10.34 23.23
CA HIS A 33 9.25 -9.41 24.12
C HIS A 33 8.44 -9.10 25.38
N CYS A 34 7.16 -8.71 25.23
CA CYS A 34 6.30 -8.31 26.35
C CYS A 34 5.16 -9.28 26.66
N ARG A 35 5.05 -10.39 25.92
CA ARG A 35 3.99 -11.42 26.05
C ARG A 35 2.55 -10.95 25.79
N ALA A 36 2.35 -9.68 25.44
CA ALA A 36 1.05 -9.15 25.05
C ALA A 36 0.44 -9.96 23.89
N PHE A 37 -0.87 -10.17 23.95
CA PHE A 37 -1.64 -10.66 22.80
C PHE A 37 -1.52 -9.66 21.65
N ILE A 38 -1.30 -10.16 20.42
CA ILE A 38 -1.25 -9.34 19.22
C ILE A 38 -2.51 -9.57 18.37
N THR A 39 -2.69 -10.80 17.87
CA THR A 39 -3.77 -11.15 16.93
C THR A 39 -3.86 -12.68 16.76
N THR A 40 -4.93 -13.18 16.16
CA THR A 40 -5.02 -14.55 15.65
C THR A 40 -4.47 -14.63 14.22
N TYR A 41 -4.13 -15.82 13.74
CA TYR A 41 -3.67 -15.98 12.36
C TYR A 41 -4.77 -15.62 11.34
N ASP A 42 -6.02 -16.00 11.62
CA ASP A 42 -7.16 -15.69 10.77
C ASP A 42 -7.39 -14.17 10.64
N ASP A 43 -7.40 -13.46 11.77
CA ASP A 43 -7.52 -11.99 11.78
C ASP A 43 -6.39 -11.34 10.96
N TYR A 44 -5.15 -11.80 11.14
CA TYR A 44 -4.00 -11.30 10.39
C TYR A 44 -4.16 -11.48 8.88
N ILE A 45 -4.64 -12.65 8.43
CA ILE A 45 -4.86 -12.92 7.01
C ILE A 45 -5.99 -12.05 6.46
N HIS A 46 -7.12 -11.95 7.15
CA HIS A 46 -8.22 -11.08 6.75
C HIS A 46 -7.79 -9.63 6.60
N ASP A 47 -7.04 -9.11 7.56
CA ASP A 47 -6.48 -7.77 7.55
C ASP A 47 -5.50 -7.54 6.39
N ARG A 48 -4.62 -8.52 6.12
CA ARG A 48 -3.70 -8.44 4.98
C ARG A 48 -4.44 -8.43 3.66
N ILE A 49 -5.44 -9.29 3.47
CA ILE A 49 -6.26 -9.34 2.25
C ILE A 49 -6.96 -7.99 2.04
N ARG A 50 -7.57 -7.43 3.08
CA ARG A 50 -8.24 -6.11 3.00
C ARG A 50 -7.27 -5.00 2.58
N ARG A 51 -6.08 -4.95 3.18
CA ARG A 51 -5.06 -3.95 2.84
C ARG A 51 -4.54 -4.09 1.41
N GLU A 52 -4.28 -5.32 0.97
CA GLU A 52 -3.82 -5.60 -0.41
C GLU A 52 -4.92 -5.29 -1.45
N ALA A 53 -6.18 -5.61 -1.15
CA ALA A 53 -7.32 -5.25 -1.99
C ALA A 53 -7.47 -3.72 -2.10
N ALA A 54 -7.38 -3.00 -0.98
CA ALA A 54 -7.43 -1.54 -0.97
C ALA A 54 -6.26 -0.92 -1.77
N ALA A 55 -5.05 -1.45 -1.61
CA ALA A 55 -3.89 -0.98 -2.37
C ALA A 55 -4.03 -1.24 -3.88
N THR A 56 -4.58 -2.40 -4.26
CA THR A 56 -4.84 -2.75 -5.66
C THR A 56 -5.88 -1.81 -6.29
N LEU A 57 -6.97 -1.52 -5.57
CA LEU A 57 -8.00 -0.58 -6.02
C LEU A 57 -7.44 0.84 -6.14
N ALA A 58 -6.65 1.29 -5.16
CA ALA A 58 -6.03 2.61 -5.21
C ALA A 58 -5.07 2.76 -6.41
N ALA A 59 -4.28 1.74 -6.71
CA ALA A 59 -3.39 1.75 -7.88
C ALA A 59 -4.17 1.82 -9.21
N PHE A 60 -5.30 1.11 -9.31
CA PHE A 60 -6.15 1.17 -10.49
C PHE A 60 -6.81 2.54 -10.67
N VAL A 61 -7.31 3.14 -9.60
CA VAL A 61 -7.90 4.49 -9.63
C VAL A 61 -6.85 5.54 -10.01
N GLY A 62 -5.65 5.47 -9.40
CA GLY A 62 -4.54 6.38 -9.72
C GLY A 62 -4.13 6.31 -11.20
N ALA A 63 -4.01 5.10 -11.74
CA ALA A 63 -3.70 4.93 -13.16
C ALA A 63 -4.76 5.54 -14.08
N ARG A 64 -6.04 5.44 -13.73
CA ARG A 64 -7.13 6.07 -14.50
C ARG A 64 -7.09 7.59 -14.44
N THR A 65 -6.81 8.17 -13.27
CA THR A 65 -6.69 9.63 -13.13
C THR A 65 -5.52 10.17 -13.94
N ASP A 66 -4.40 9.45 -13.99
CA ASP A 66 -3.23 9.85 -14.79
C ASP A 66 -3.53 9.81 -16.30
N ASP A 67 -4.21 8.75 -16.76
CA ASP A 67 -4.63 8.62 -18.17
C ASP A 67 -5.64 9.72 -18.57
N GLU A 68 -6.61 10.01 -17.70
CA GLU A 68 -7.59 11.07 -17.92
C GLU A 68 -6.93 12.45 -17.95
N LEU A 69 -5.96 12.71 -17.05
CA LEU A 69 -5.17 13.94 -17.04
C LEU A 69 -4.34 14.10 -18.32
N ALA A 70 -3.64 13.05 -18.75
CA ALA A 70 -2.85 13.07 -19.98
C ALA A 70 -3.70 13.35 -21.24
N ARG A 71 -4.94 12.83 -21.28
CA ARG A 71 -5.89 13.13 -22.37
C ARG A 71 -6.32 14.60 -22.35
N VAL A 72 -6.58 15.16 -21.17
CA VAL A 72 -6.92 16.59 -21.04
C VAL A 72 -5.74 17.47 -21.46
N GLU A 73 -4.52 17.16 -21.02
CA GLU A 73 -3.31 17.88 -21.42
C GLU A 73 -3.06 17.83 -22.93
N ALA A 74 -3.35 16.70 -23.58
CA ALA A 74 -3.21 16.55 -25.02
C ALA A 74 -4.24 17.38 -25.82
N LEU A 75 -5.40 17.67 -25.23
CA LEU A 75 -6.46 18.49 -25.84
C LEU A 75 -6.27 19.99 -25.58
N LEU A 76 -5.45 20.36 -24.59
CA LEU A 76 -5.13 21.77 -24.36
C LEU A 76 -4.28 22.29 -25.53
N PRO A 77 -4.71 23.36 -26.23
CA PRO A 77 -3.87 23.97 -27.24
C PRO A 77 -2.59 24.47 -26.57
N ARG A 78 -1.42 24.12 -27.14
CA ARG A 78 -0.11 24.64 -26.68
C ARG A 78 -0.10 26.16 -26.84
N SER A 79 -0.61 26.86 -25.84
CA SER A 79 -0.83 28.30 -25.88
C SER A 79 0.46 29.01 -25.47
N GLY A 80 1.40 29.11 -26.43
CA GLY A 80 2.20 30.31 -26.70
C GLY A 80 3.26 30.79 -25.69
N SER A 81 4.52 30.63 -26.09
CA SER A 81 5.49 31.76 -26.08
C SER A 81 6.45 31.61 -27.26
N ARG A 82 5.95 31.95 -28.46
CA ARG A 82 6.78 32.59 -29.48
C ARG A 82 6.94 34.04 -29.03
N ARG A 83 8.15 34.44 -28.65
CA ARG A 83 8.61 35.82 -28.87
C ARG A 83 9.65 35.80 -29.98
N GLN A 84 9.15 35.85 -31.22
CA GLN A 84 9.86 36.52 -32.30
C GLN A 84 9.27 37.93 -32.38
N THR A 85 10.08 38.94 -32.05
CA THR A 85 10.05 40.35 -32.49
C THR A 85 11.17 41.03 -31.71
N ARG A 86 12.08 41.83 -32.27
CA ARG A 86 12.35 42.34 -33.62
C ARG A 86 13.71 43.06 -33.52
N ALA A 87 14.44 43.14 -34.64
CA ALA A 87 15.70 43.88 -34.76
C ALA A 87 15.59 45.37 -34.39
N ALA A 88 16.67 45.91 -33.83
CA ALA A 88 17.24 47.24 -34.11
C ALA A 88 18.73 47.21 -33.75
#